data_AF-A0A5Q8CKY9-F1
#
_entry.id   AF-A0A5Q8CKY9-F1
#
_cell.length_a   1.000
_cell.length_b   1.000
_cell.length_c   1.000
_cell.angle_alpha   90.00
_cell.angle_beta   90.00
_cell.angle_gamma   90.00
#
_symmetry.space_group_name_H-M   'P 1'
#
loop_
_entity.id
_entity.type
_entity.pdbx_description
1 polymer ?
#
loop_
_entity_poly.entity_id
_entity_poly.type
_entity_poly.pdbx_seq_one_letter_code
_entity_poly.pdbx_strand_id
1 'polypeptide(L)'
;MTAFGEDGQILDAEFEVEETAIGVDIVLHSNGGVSRGKPAYNPDYIATLETILARLAVLGGNLEGAWVDSKALADLDPNDRRVKLETADYPIRLSDVSDIGELRLQIRRSVSTIGRSERRSAGTGNKSYD
;
A
#
# COMPACT_ATOMS: atom_id res chain seq x y z
N MET A 1 -12.23 2.08 9.52
CA MET A 1 -13.27 2.63 8.59
C MET A 1 -13.42 1.67 7.41
N THR A 2 -14.55 1.73 6.69
CA THR A 2 -14.77 0.99 5.44
C THR A 2 -15.15 1.94 4.31
N ALA A 3 -14.82 1.56 3.08
CA ALA A 3 -15.08 2.40 1.91
C ALA A 3 -16.39 1.98 1.25
N PHE A 4 -16.98 2.92 0.50
CA PHE A 4 -18.06 2.62 -0.44
C PHE A 4 -17.49 2.69 -1.84
N GLY A 5 -17.79 1.72 -2.71
CA GLY A 5 -17.46 1.81 -4.12
C GLY A 5 -18.34 2.83 -4.85
N GLU A 6 -18.18 2.91 -6.18
CA GLU A 6 -18.90 3.90 -7.00
C GLU A 6 -20.42 3.66 -7.03
N ASP A 7 -20.86 2.41 -6.96
CA ASP A 7 -22.25 1.98 -6.89
C ASP A 7 -22.80 1.93 -5.44
N GLY A 8 -22.03 2.41 -4.46
CA GLY A 8 -22.47 2.52 -3.07
C GLY A 8 -22.43 1.21 -2.28
N GLN A 9 -21.90 0.14 -2.86
CA GLN A 9 -21.56 -1.09 -2.16
C GLN A 9 -20.45 -0.84 -1.12
N ILE A 10 -20.57 -1.49 0.03
CA ILE A 10 -19.51 -1.47 1.05
C ILE A 10 -18.38 -2.37 0.54
N LEU A 11 -17.17 -1.84 0.53
CA LEU A 11 -15.95 -2.59 0.24
C LEU A 11 -15.44 -3.23 1.53
N ASP A 12 -15.28 -4.55 1.51
CA ASP A 12 -14.74 -5.35 2.61
C ASP A 12 -13.21 -5.20 2.63
N ALA A 13 -12.76 -4.02 3.06
CA ALA A 13 -11.39 -3.75 3.47
C ALA A 13 -11.35 -2.61 4.48
N GLU A 14 -10.58 -2.83 5.54
CA GLU A 14 -10.41 -1.85 6.60
C GLU A 14 -9.32 -0.83 6.26
N PHE A 15 -9.61 0.44 6.47
CA PHE A 15 -8.62 1.51 6.45
C PHE A 15 -8.83 2.49 7.62
N GLU A 16 -7.79 3.23 7.96
CA GLU A 16 -7.80 4.28 8.97
C GLU A 16 -7.32 5.59 8.34
N VAL A 17 -7.79 6.71 8.88
CA VAL A 17 -7.37 8.05 8.48
C VAL A 17 -6.85 8.73 9.73
N GLU A 18 -5.61 9.19 9.67
CA GLU A 18 -4.93 9.89 10.75
C GLU A 18 -4.63 11.32 10.29
N GLU A 19 -5.09 12.31 11.06
CA GLU A 19 -4.74 13.70 10.79
C GLU A 19 -3.30 13.97 11.20
N THR A 20 -2.56 14.66 10.33
CA THR A 20 -1.19 15.09 10.60
C THR A 20 -1.09 16.61 10.53
N ALA A 21 0.04 17.18 10.94
CA ALA A 21 0.25 18.62 10.90
C ALA A 21 0.17 19.22 9.47
N ILE A 22 0.36 18.39 8.44
CA ILE A 22 0.46 18.83 7.03
C ILE A 22 -0.58 18.19 6.11
N GLY A 23 -1.47 17.34 6.62
CA GLY A 23 -2.44 16.62 5.81
C GLY A 23 -3.05 15.44 6.55
N VAL A 24 -3.18 14.31 5.85
CA VAL A 24 -3.71 13.07 6.40
C VAL A 24 -2.86 11.89 5.94
N ASP A 25 -2.64 10.95 6.85
CA ASP A 25 -2.13 9.63 6.52
C ASP A 25 -3.32 8.66 6.40
N ILE A 26 -3.29 7.81 5.37
CA ILE A 26 -4.31 6.78 5.16
C ILE A 26 -3.63 5.42 5.29
N VAL A 27 -4.00 4.69 6.33
CA VAL A 27 -3.48 3.35 6.61
C VAL A 27 -4.47 2.34 6.05
N LEU A 28 -4.12 1.68 4.95
CA LEU A 28 -4.93 0.58 4.39
C LEU A 28 -4.37 -0.75 4.90
N HIS A 29 -5.17 -1.46 5.70
CA HIS A 29 -4.74 -2.72 6.31
C HIS A 29 -4.52 -3.79 5.25
N SER A 30 -3.41 -4.52 5.36
CA SER A 30 -3.00 -5.55 4.38
C SER A 30 -4.13 -6.55 4.08
N ASN A 31 -4.08 -7.20 2.91
CA ASN A 31 -4.96 -8.32 2.61
C ASN A 31 -4.28 -9.67 2.86
N GLY A 32 -5.10 -10.67 3.18
CA GLY A 32 -4.65 -12.06 3.24
C GLY A 32 -5.66 -12.97 2.58
N GLY A 33 -5.17 -13.80 1.66
CA GLY A 33 -5.97 -14.88 1.08
C GLY A 33 -6.17 -16.04 2.05
N VAL A 34 -7.04 -16.97 1.66
CA VAL A 34 -7.31 -18.19 2.43
C VAL A 34 -6.00 -18.98 2.60
N SER A 35 -5.60 -19.20 3.86
CA SER A 35 -4.40 -19.96 4.21
C SER A 35 -4.70 -20.88 5.37
N ARG A 36 -4.50 -22.19 5.18
CA ARG A 36 -4.65 -23.27 6.18
C ARG A 36 -5.67 -22.96 7.29
N GLY A 37 -6.95 -22.91 6.93
CA GLY A 37 -8.05 -22.75 7.89
C GLY A 37 -8.35 -21.32 8.35
N LYS A 38 -7.62 -20.31 7.87
CA LYS A 38 -7.96 -18.90 8.08
C LYS A 38 -8.78 -18.37 6.90
N PRO A 39 -9.92 -17.70 7.14
CA PRO A 39 -10.67 -17.02 6.09
C PRO A 39 -9.83 -15.89 5.50
N ALA A 40 -10.19 -15.47 4.29
CA ALA A 40 -9.62 -14.27 3.70
C ALA A 40 -9.99 -13.04 4.56
N TYR A 41 -9.11 -12.05 4.61
CA TYR A 41 -9.39 -10.75 5.23
C TYR A 41 -8.98 -9.63 4.29
N ASN A 42 -9.73 -8.53 4.33
CA ASN A 42 -9.65 -7.41 3.38
C ASN A 42 -9.67 -7.87 1.90
N PRO A 43 -10.65 -8.68 1.46
CA PRO A 43 -10.73 -9.14 0.07
C PRO A 43 -10.82 -7.97 -0.93
N ASP A 44 -11.42 -6.85 -0.54
CA ASP A 44 -11.61 -5.67 -1.40
C ASP A 44 -10.48 -4.63 -1.26
N TYR A 45 -9.31 -5.03 -0.74
CA TYR A 45 -8.15 -4.14 -0.59
C TYR A 45 -7.82 -3.37 -1.88
N ILE A 46 -7.84 -4.07 -3.02
CA ILE A 46 -7.49 -3.49 -4.32
C ILE A 46 -8.51 -2.42 -4.71
N ALA A 47 -9.80 -2.74 -4.62
CA ALA A 47 -10.88 -1.81 -4.93
C ALA A 47 -10.87 -0.61 -3.96
N THR A 48 -10.55 -0.83 -2.70
CA THR A 48 -10.49 0.21 -1.66
C THR A 48 -9.32 1.16 -1.91
N LEU A 49 -8.12 0.65 -2.21
CA LEU A 49 -6.97 1.48 -2.58
C LEU A 49 -7.28 2.34 -3.81
N GLU A 50 -7.87 1.75 -4.84
CA GLU A 50 -8.24 2.47 -6.06
C GLU A 50 -9.27 3.56 -5.80
N THR A 51 -10.30 3.24 -4.99
CA THR A 51 -11.34 4.20 -4.59
C THR A 51 -10.76 5.38 -3.80
N ILE A 52 -9.83 5.11 -2.87
CA ILE A 52 -9.16 6.15 -2.10
C ILE A 52 -8.37 7.08 -3.04
N LEU A 53 -7.55 6.52 -3.93
CA LEU A 53 -6.75 7.31 -4.86
C LEU A 53 -7.61 8.15 -5.81
N ALA A 54 -8.68 7.56 -6.37
CA ALA A 54 -9.60 8.25 -7.25
C ALA A 54 -10.33 9.42 -6.54
N ARG A 55 -10.78 9.21 -5.30
CA ARG A 55 -11.43 10.27 -4.52
C ARG A 55 -10.47 11.38 -4.14
N LEU A 56 -9.24 11.05 -3.74
CA LEU A 56 -8.22 12.06 -3.48
C LEU A 56 -7.86 12.84 -4.75
N ALA A 57 -7.84 12.20 -5.93
CA ALA A 57 -7.66 12.88 -7.21
C ALA A 57 -8.78 13.91 -7.49
N VAL A 58 -10.04 13.54 -7.24
CA VAL A 58 -11.19 14.45 -7.37
C VAL A 58 -11.08 15.63 -6.42
N LEU A 59 -10.55 15.42 -5.21
CA LEU A 59 -10.31 16.47 -4.22
C LEU A 59 -9.06 17.31 -4.53
N GLY A 60 -8.30 16.99 -5.59
CA GLY A 60 -7.06 17.68 -5.94
C GLY A 60 -5.91 17.43 -4.96
N GLY A 61 -5.94 16.29 -4.26
CA GLY A 61 -4.93 15.92 -3.27
C GLY A 61 -3.56 15.64 -3.88
N ASN A 62 -2.52 15.85 -3.08
CA ASN A 62 -1.15 15.44 -3.39
C ASN A 62 -0.80 14.19 -2.59
N LEU A 63 -0.27 13.19 -3.25
CA LEU A 63 0.34 12.03 -2.61
C LEU A 63 1.80 12.37 -2.31
N GLU A 64 2.12 12.66 -1.06
CA GLU A 64 3.48 13.00 -0.59
C GLU A 64 4.40 11.77 -0.53
N GLY A 65 3.81 10.60 -0.38
CA GLY A 65 4.50 9.32 -0.36
C GLY A 65 3.58 8.17 0.02
N ALA A 66 4.10 6.96 -0.12
CA ALA A 66 3.49 5.76 0.42
C ALA A 66 4.59 4.87 0.99
N TRP A 67 4.30 4.21 2.11
CA TRP A 67 5.24 3.35 2.82
C TRP A 67 4.58 2.01 3.13
N VAL A 68 5.39 0.95 3.12
CA VAL A 68 4.93 -0.37 3.55
C VAL A 68 5.10 -0.46 5.06
N ASP A 69 3.99 -0.40 5.78
CA ASP A 69 3.97 -0.69 7.21
C ASP A 69 3.69 -2.17 7.45
N SER A 70 4.73 -2.91 7.79
CA SER A 70 4.63 -4.33 8.12
C SER A 70 5.64 -4.66 9.21
N LYS A 71 5.21 -5.47 10.19
CA LYS A 71 6.11 -6.00 11.23
C LYS A 71 7.33 -6.71 10.66
N ALA A 72 7.19 -7.36 9.50
CA ALA A 72 8.30 -8.04 8.83
C ALA A 72 9.34 -7.10 8.22
N LEU A 73 9.02 -5.81 8.10
CA LEU A 73 9.87 -4.76 7.53
C LEU A 73 10.23 -3.69 8.58
N ALA A 74 9.86 -3.89 9.85
CA ALA A 74 10.02 -2.87 10.89
C ALA A 74 11.48 -2.44 11.11
N ASP A 75 12.43 -3.35 10.85
CA ASP A 75 13.86 -3.11 11.01
C ASP A 75 14.48 -2.37 9.80
N LEU A 76 13.73 -2.18 8.71
CA LEU A 76 14.19 -1.43 7.54
C LEU A 76 14.10 0.09 7.76
N ASP A 77 15.07 0.81 7.20
CA ASP A 77 15.02 2.27 7.13
C ASP A 77 13.70 2.72 6.46
N PRO A 78 13.06 3.81 6.93
CA PRO A 78 11.85 4.32 6.30
C PRO A 78 11.97 4.53 4.78
N ASN A 79 13.16 4.87 4.27
CA ASN A 79 13.38 5.04 2.82
C ASN A 79 13.34 3.72 2.05
N ASP A 80 13.78 2.62 2.67
CA ASP A 80 13.74 1.28 2.06
C ASP A 80 12.33 0.69 2.06
N ARG A 81 11.46 1.18 2.96
CA ARG A 81 10.04 0.87 3.01
C ARG A 81 9.19 1.74 2.09
N ARG A 82 9.76 2.78 1.48
CA ARG A 82 9.02 3.71 0.62
C ARG A 82 8.68 3.05 -0.71
N VAL A 83 7.41 3.14 -1.10
CA VAL A 83 6.92 2.70 -2.41
C VAL A 83 7.62 3.51 -3.50
N LYS A 84 8.21 2.83 -4.48
CA LYS A 84 8.85 3.45 -5.65
C LYS A 84 7.95 3.28 -6.86
N LEU A 85 7.67 4.38 -7.55
CA LEU A 85 6.85 4.37 -8.75
C LEU A 85 7.76 4.38 -9.97
N GLU A 86 7.29 3.78 -11.06
CA GLU A 86 8.08 3.61 -12.28
C GLU A 86 8.05 4.88 -13.14
N THR A 87 6.94 5.64 -13.07
CA THR A 87 6.67 6.75 -13.98
C THR A 87 6.64 8.13 -13.32
N ALA A 88 6.83 8.21 -12.01
CA ALA A 88 6.76 9.47 -11.27
C ALA A 88 7.55 9.42 -9.97
N ASP A 89 7.98 10.60 -9.51
CA ASP A 89 8.49 10.83 -8.16
C ASP A 89 7.45 11.57 -7.33
N TYR A 90 7.55 11.46 -6.01
CA TYR A 90 6.71 12.24 -5.10
C TYR A 90 7.22 13.68 -4.91
N PRO A 91 6.34 14.65 -4.60
CA PRO A 91 4.89 14.51 -4.48
C PRO A 91 4.19 14.35 -5.83
N ILE A 92 3.11 13.57 -5.85
CA ILE A 92 2.28 13.36 -7.04
C ILE A 92 0.96 14.09 -6.85
N ARG A 93 0.67 15.04 -7.74
CA ARG A 93 -0.64 15.65 -7.82
C ARG A 93 -1.63 14.67 -8.43
N LEU A 94 -2.55 14.14 -7.62
CA LEU A 94 -3.43 13.06 -8.06
C LEU A 94 -4.44 13.49 -9.13
N SER A 95 -4.79 14.78 -9.20
CA SER A 95 -5.64 15.32 -10.29
C SER A 95 -5.00 15.24 -11.67
N ASP A 96 -3.67 15.12 -11.74
CA ASP A 96 -2.92 15.10 -13.00
C ASP A 96 -2.65 13.65 -13.47
N VAL A 97 -3.04 12.65 -12.66
CA VAL A 97 -2.89 11.23 -12.98
C VAL A 97 -4.00 10.79 -13.94
N SER A 98 -3.63 10.45 -15.17
CA SER A 98 -4.57 10.05 -16.21
C SER A 98 -5.17 8.65 -16.03
N ASP A 99 -4.47 7.76 -15.31
CA ASP A 99 -4.88 6.38 -15.06
C ASP A 99 -4.58 5.97 -13.60
N ILE A 100 -5.60 6.03 -12.76
CA ILE A 100 -5.51 5.62 -11.34
C ILE A 100 -5.27 4.11 -11.21
N GLY A 101 -5.78 3.31 -12.13
CA GLY A 101 -5.60 1.86 -12.14
C GLY A 101 -4.14 1.47 -12.34
N GLU A 102 -3.42 2.17 -13.22
CA GLU A 102 -1.98 1.98 -13.44
C GLU A 102 -1.16 2.47 -12.25
N LEU A 103 -1.47 3.64 -11.67
CA LEU A 103 -0.81 4.11 -10.44
C LEU A 103 -0.92 3.07 -9.31
N ARG A 104 -2.13 2.54 -9.10
CA ARG A 104 -2.39 1.46 -8.13
C ARG A 104 -1.57 0.21 -8.45
N LEU A 105 -1.41 -0.17 -9.71
CA LEU A 105 -0.56 -1.32 -10.09
C LEU A 105 0.90 -1.07 -9.73
N GLN A 106 1.45 0.10 -10.04
CA GLN A 106 2.82 0.47 -9.69
C GLN A 106 3.06 0.40 -8.18
N ILE A 107 2.15 0.97 -7.38
CA ILE A 107 2.18 0.87 -5.92
C ILE A 107 2.28 -0.60 -5.49
N ARG A 108 1.38 -1.46 -6.01
CA ARG A 108 1.34 -2.88 -5.66
C ARG A 108 2.61 -3.64 -6.09
N ARG A 109 3.13 -3.37 -7.29
CA ARG A 109 4.38 -3.96 -7.79
C ARG A 109 5.54 -3.61 -6.84
N SER A 110 5.64 -2.35 -6.42
CA SER A 110 6.67 -1.92 -5.46
C SER A 110 6.52 -2.61 -4.10
N VAL A 111 5.32 -2.64 -3.52
CA VAL A 111 5.07 -3.31 -2.22
C VAL A 111 5.50 -4.77 -2.27
N SER A 112 5.18 -5.48 -3.36
CA SER A 112 5.58 -6.88 -3.57
C SER A 112 7.10 -7.05 -3.67
N THR A 113 7.78 -6.10 -4.31
CA THR A 113 9.24 -6.11 -4.46
C THR A 113 9.95 -5.86 -3.13
N ILE A 114 9.52 -4.85 -2.37
CA ILE A 114 10.05 -4.55 -1.02
C ILE A 114 9.92 -5.79 -0.13
N GLY A 115 8.72 -6.38 -0.05
CA GLY A 115 8.47 -7.57 0.76
C GLY A 115 9.27 -8.82 0.31
N ARG A 116 9.61 -8.95 -0.98
CA ARG A 116 10.46 -10.04 -1.48
C ARG A 116 11.94 -9.81 -1.21
N SER A 117 12.42 -8.57 -1.37
CA SER A 117 13.82 -8.23 -1.12
C SER A 117 14.21 -8.57 0.32
N GLU A 118 13.35 -8.24 1.28
CA GLU A 118 13.60 -8.55 2.68
C GLU A 118 13.64 -10.05 2.98
N ARG A 119 12.68 -10.82 2.43
CA ARG A 119 12.68 -12.28 2.61
C ARG A 119 13.94 -12.96 2.06
N ARG A 120 14.59 -12.37 1.05
CA ARG A 120 15.87 -12.88 0.52
C ARG A 120 17.03 -12.52 1.45
N SER A 121 17.05 -11.31 2.00
CA SER A 121 18.06 -10.88 2.98
C SER A 121 18.02 -11.70 4.27
N ALA A 122 16.83 -12.12 4.71
CA ALA A 122 16.65 -12.98 5.89
C ALA A 122 17.16 -14.43 5.72
N GLY A 123 17.64 -14.82 4.53
CA GLY A 123 17.98 -16.19 4.18
C GLY A 123 19.32 -16.36 3.47
N THR A 124 20.46 -16.01 4.10
CA THR A 124 21.78 -16.60 3.80
C THR A 124 22.69 -16.46 5.02
N GLY A 125 22.53 -17.39 5.97
CA GLY A 125 23.41 -17.53 7.12
C GLY A 125 23.79 -18.99 7.32
N ASN A 126 24.48 -19.59 6.35
CA ASN A 126 25.13 -20.87 6.59
C ASN A 126 26.31 -20.62 7.56
N LYS A 127 26.12 -20.97 8.83
CA LYS A 127 27.22 -21.20 9.77
C LYS A 127 27.90 -22.51 9.36
N SER A 128 29.02 -22.40 8.65
CA SER A 128 30.00 -23.50 8.60
C SER A 128 30.61 -23.62 10.00
N TYR A 129 30.34 -24.72 10.68
CA TYR A 129 31.16 -25.14 11.82
C TYR A 129 32.36 -25.88 11.23
N ASP A 130 33.58 -25.37 11.49
CA ASP A 130 34.83 -26.13 11.45
C ASP A 130 34.87 -27.16 12.59
#